data_AF-A0AAQ3V9G1-F1
#
_entry.id   AF-A0AAQ3V9G1-F1
#
_cell.length_a   1.000
_cell.length_b   1.000
_cell.length_c   1.000
_cell.angle_alpha   90.00
_cell.angle_beta   90.00
_cell.angle_gamma   90.00
#
_symmetry.space_group_name_H-M   'P 1'
#
loop_
_entity.id
_entity.type
_entity.pdbx_description
1 polymer ?
#
loop_
_entity_poly.entity_id
_entity_poly.type
_entity_poly.pdbx_seq_one_letter_code
_entity_poly.pdbx_strand_id
1 'polypeptide(L)'
;MNEKAELWKQKKDEHFDVRHLERLPLGMPYPEQIQRVANVLARPPLNMLNPKLVIDETGVGRPVGDMFNAAGLHPYRVTITAGLEATQHSGDSWHVPKALLISNLEARSHSGELRIAAGANDASALKEEMKDFKRKISEAGRTTYAARVGAHDDLVLSVAITLWMATQGPTFYQEPLRI
;
A
#
# COMPACT_ATOMS: atom_id res chain seq x y z
N MET A 1 1.09 53.91 3.21
CA MET A 1 0.30 52.87 3.91
C MET A 1 0.50 51.56 3.17
N ASN A 2 0.79 50.52 3.93
CA ASN A 2 1.31 49.22 3.51
C ASN A 2 0.17 48.20 3.62
N GLU A 3 -0.05 47.37 2.61
CA GLU A 3 -0.93 46.21 2.77
C GLU A 3 -0.36 45.04 1.96
N LYS A 4 0.43 44.20 2.64
CA LYS A 4 0.85 42.89 2.15
C LYS A 4 -0.34 41.95 2.31
N ALA A 5 -0.91 41.50 1.21
CA ALA A 5 -1.86 40.40 1.20
C ALA A 5 -1.13 39.12 1.64
N GLU A 6 -1.37 38.69 2.88
CA GLU A 6 -0.95 37.37 3.34
C GLU A 6 -1.80 36.32 2.64
N LEU A 7 -1.19 35.61 1.70
CA LEU A 7 -1.75 34.39 1.11
C LEU A 7 -1.64 33.27 2.16
N TRP A 8 -2.71 33.10 2.94
CA TRP A 8 -2.86 31.96 3.83
C TRP A 8 -2.99 30.69 3.00
N LYS A 9 -1.87 30.03 2.71
CA LYS A 9 -1.84 28.69 2.12
C LYS A 9 -2.30 27.73 3.22
N GLN A 10 -3.59 27.40 3.24
CA GLN A 10 -4.12 26.37 4.12
C GLN A 10 -3.33 25.08 3.83
N LYS A 11 -2.47 24.69 4.78
CA LYS A 11 -1.72 23.45 4.68
C LYS A 11 -2.75 22.33 4.84
N LYS A 12 -3.10 21.68 3.74
CA LYS A 12 -4.01 20.53 3.75
C LYS A 12 -3.25 19.42 4.47
N ASP A 13 -3.56 19.17 5.74
CA ASP A 13 -3.00 18.06 6.50
C ASP A 13 -3.63 16.77 5.94
N GLU A 14 -2.95 16.15 4.97
CA GLU A 14 -3.33 14.87 4.40
C GLU A 14 -2.76 13.75 5.25
N HIS A 15 -3.61 12.82 5.67
CA HIS A 15 -3.24 11.68 6.50
C HIS A 15 -3.71 10.37 5.85
N PHE A 16 -2.90 9.33 6.05
CA PHE A 16 -3.17 7.97 5.60
C PHE A 16 -3.34 7.07 6.81
N ASP A 17 -4.58 6.68 7.09
CA ASP A 17 -4.90 5.81 8.23
C ASP A 17 -4.96 4.34 7.80
N VAL A 18 -4.05 3.51 8.30
CA VAL A 18 -4.16 2.05 8.23
C VAL A 18 -5.17 1.60 9.28
N ARG A 19 -6.40 1.32 8.83
CA ARG A 19 -7.54 0.94 9.71
C ARG A 19 -7.73 -0.56 9.84
N HIS A 20 -7.30 -1.33 8.85
CA HIS A 20 -7.34 -2.77 8.84
C HIS A 20 -6.03 -3.29 8.27
N LEU A 21 -5.49 -4.32 8.90
CA LEU A 21 -4.31 -5.03 8.47
C LEU A 21 -4.49 -6.46 8.96
N GLU A 22 -4.16 -7.44 8.13
CA GLU A 22 -4.25 -8.85 8.54
C GLU A 22 -3.24 -9.70 7.78
N ARG A 23 -2.61 -10.64 8.49
CA ARG A 23 -1.86 -11.72 7.88
C ARG A 23 -2.77 -12.92 7.63
N LEU A 24 -2.85 -13.38 6.38
CA LEU A 24 -3.60 -14.59 6.05
C LEU A 24 -2.82 -15.85 6.50
N PRO A 25 -3.51 -16.92 6.92
CA PRO A 25 -2.88 -18.20 7.23
C PRO A 25 -2.01 -18.73 6.09
N LEU A 26 -0.85 -19.28 6.43
CA LEU A 26 0.03 -19.93 5.45
C LEU A 26 -0.69 -21.09 4.78
N GLY A 27 -0.55 -21.18 3.45
CA GLY A 27 -1.18 -22.22 2.65
C GLY A 27 -2.67 -22.01 2.36
N MET A 28 -3.27 -20.88 2.77
CA MET A 28 -4.65 -20.54 2.39
C MET A 28 -4.78 -20.53 0.86
N PRO A 29 -5.72 -21.29 0.26
CA PRO A 29 -5.92 -21.30 -1.19
C PRO A 29 -6.34 -19.93 -1.73
N TYR A 30 -5.89 -19.55 -2.94
CA TYR A 30 -6.24 -18.26 -3.55
C TYR A 30 -7.74 -17.95 -3.57
N PRO A 31 -8.66 -18.89 -3.89
CA PRO A 31 -10.09 -18.60 -3.83
C PRO A 31 -10.58 -18.18 -2.44
N GLU A 32 -10.04 -18.78 -1.38
CA GLU A 32 -10.37 -18.41 0.01
C GLU A 32 -9.79 -17.04 0.37
N GLN A 33 -8.57 -16.72 -0.08
CA GLN A 33 -7.98 -15.40 0.09
C GLN A 33 -8.85 -14.32 -0.59
N ILE A 34 -9.28 -14.56 -1.82
CA ILE A 34 -10.14 -13.65 -2.59
C ILE A 34 -11.48 -13.45 -1.88
N GLN A 35 -12.09 -14.53 -1.37
CA GLN A 35 -13.33 -14.43 -0.60
C GLN A 35 -13.12 -13.64 0.70
N ARG A 36 -11.98 -13.80 1.38
CA ARG A 36 -11.63 -13.02 2.57
C ARG A 36 -11.58 -11.53 2.25
N VAL A 37 -10.95 -11.15 1.13
CA VAL A 37 -10.88 -9.76 0.65
C VAL A 37 -12.28 -9.23 0.32
N ALA A 38 -13.08 -9.99 -0.43
CA ALA A 38 -14.47 -9.62 -0.74
C ALA A 38 -15.29 -9.34 0.54
N ASN A 39 -15.13 -10.21 1.55
CA ASN A 39 -15.80 -10.04 2.84
C ASN A 39 -15.32 -8.83 3.64
N VAL A 40 -14.09 -8.33 3.41
CA VAL A 40 -13.61 -7.07 4.01
C VAL A 40 -14.23 -5.88 3.28
N LEU A 41 -14.19 -5.89 1.94
CA LEU A 41 -14.73 -4.80 1.12
C LEU A 41 -16.25 -4.66 1.25
N ALA A 42 -16.96 -5.75 1.55
CA ALA A 42 -18.41 -5.75 1.77
C ALA A 42 -18.86 -5.15 3.12
N ARG A 43 -17.93 -4.83 4.04
CA ARG A 43 -18.27 -4.29 5.38
C ARG A 43 -18.58 -2.79 5.29
N PRO A 44 -19.61 -2.29 5.99
CA PRO A 44 -19.75 -0.85 6.21
C PRO A 44 -18.58 -0.26 7.01
N PRO A 45 -18.14 0.98 6.71
CA PRO A 45 -18.63 1.84 5.64
C PRO A 45 -17.96 1.54 4.27
N LEU A 46 -16.98 0.64 4.18
CA LEU A 46 -16.20 0.40 2.96
C LEU A 46 -17.07 0.08 1.74
N ASN A 47 -18.11 -0.74 1.90
CA ASN A 47 -19.02 -1.08 0.80
C ASN A 47 -19.78 0.12 0.19
N MET A 48 -19.83 1.26 0.89
CA MET A 48 -20.45 2.51 0.42
C MET A 48 -19.43 3.48 -0.20
N LEU A 49 -18.13 3.22 -0.06
CA LEU A 49 -17.07 4.15 -0.42
C LEU A 49 -16.38 3.84 -1.75
N ASN A 50 -16.85 2.83 -2.47
CA ASN A 50 -16.26 2.33 -3.71
C ASN A 50 -14.71 2.19 -3.61
N PRO A 51 -14.21 1.36 -2.68
CA PRO A 51 -12.80 1.28 -2.35
C PRO A 51 -12.01 0.74 -3.53
N LYS A 52 -10.82 1.30 -3.75
CA LYS A 52 -9.88 0.79 -4.74
C LYS A 52 -9.13 -0.39 -4.14
N LEU A 53 -9.11 -1.49 -4.87
CA LEU A 53 -8.33 -2.67 -4.51
C LEU A 53 -7.04 -2.68 -5.32
N VAL A 54 -5.93 -2.98 -4.66
CA VAL A 54 -4.62 -3.19 -5.31
C VAL A 54 -4.05 -4.52 -4.84
N ILE A 55 -3.43 -5.26 -5.75
CA ILE A 55 -2.77 -6.54 -5.46
C ILE A 55 -1.31 -6.51 -5.92
N ASP A 56 -0.47 -7.24 -5.20
CA ASP A 56 0.88 -7.59 -5.64
C ASP A 56 0.81 -8.86 -6.51
N GLU A 57 1.23 -8.76 -7.76
CA GLU A 57 1.33 -9.89 -8.69
C GLU A 57 2.77 -10.41 -8.85
N THR A 58 3.71 -9.90 -8.05
CA THR A 58 5.11 -10.31 -8.11
C THR A 58 5.25 -11.81 -7.88
N GLY A 59 5.79 -12.52 -8.87
CA GLY A 59 6.08 -13.96 -8.79
C GLY A 59 4.87 -14.89 -8.88
N VAL A 60 3.66 -14.42 -8.59
CA VAL A 60 2.40 -15.21 -8.72
C VAL A 60 1.78 -15.10 -10.11
N GLY A 61 2.06 -13.99 -10.80
CA GLY A 61 1.68 -13.77 -12.20
C GLY A 61 0.21 -13.38 -12.41
N ARG A 62 -0.12 -13.15 -13.69
CA ARG A 62 -1.45 -12.72 -14.17
C ARG A 62 -2.65 -13.58 -13.70
N PRO A 63 -2.52 -14.92 -13.53
CA PRO A 63 -3.68 -15.75 -13.15
C PRO A 63 -4.34 -15.34 -11.84
N VAL A 64 -3.57 -14.83 -10.86
CA VAL A 64 -4.16 -14.43 -9.57
C VAL A 64 -5.09 -13.24 -9.76
N GLY A 65 -4.66 -12.17 -10.44
CA GLY A 65 -5.57 -11.06 -10.71
C GLY A 65 -6.73 -11.45 -11.63
N ASP A 66 -6.58 -12.46 -12.49
CA ASP A 66 -7.69 -12.97 -13.31
C ASP A 66 -8.76 -13.64 -12.44
N MET A 67 -8.37 -14.32 -11.36
CA MET A 67 -9.31 -14.84 -10.36
C MET A 67 -10.04 -13.71 -9.62
N PHE A 68 -9.35 -12.61 -9.27
CA PHE A 68 -10.00 -11.43 -8.69
C PHE A 68 -11.00 -10.79 -9.67
N ASN A 69 -10.66 -10.72 -10.96
CA ASN A 69 -11.57 -10.25 -12.00
C ASN A 69 -12.81 -11.13 -12.15
N ALA A 70 -12.62 -12.46 -12.14
CA ALA A 70 -13.71 -13.42 -12.20
C ALA A 70 -14.64 -13.33 -10.97
N ALA A 71 -14.11 -12.89 -9.82
CA ALA A 71 -14.88 -12.60 -8.61
C ALA A 71 -15.51 -11.19 -8.58
N GLY A 72 -15.34 -10.38 -9.63
CA GLY A 72 -15.93 -9.04 -9.76
C GLY A 72 -15.24 -7.93 -8.94
N LEU A 73 -14.00 -8.15 -8.46
CA LEU A 73 -13.28 -7.20 -7.60
C LEU A 73 -12.37 -6.22 -8.34
N HIS A 74 -12.06 -6.48 -9.61
CA HIS A 74 -11.32 -5.60 -10.54
C HIS A 74 -10.17 -4.78 -9.91
N PRO A 75 -9.13 -5.44 -9.38
CA PRO A 75 -8.04 -4.76 -8.71
C PRO A 75 -7.08 -4.07 -9.69
N TYR A 76 -6.45 -2.99 -9.21
CA TYR A 76 -5.18 -2.54 -9.76
C TYR A 76 -4.11 -3.57 -9.46
N ARG A 77 -3.20 -3.79 -10.41
CA ARG A 77 -2.20 -4.84 -10.35
C ARG A 77 -0.82 -4.22 -10.30
N VAL A 78 -0.05 -4.51 -9.26
CA VAL A 78 1.31 -4.03 -9.10
C VAL A 78 2.28 -5.19 -9.22
N THR A 79 3.25 -5.06 -10.11
CA THR A 79 4.42 -5.94 -10.17
C THR A 79 5.62 -5.16 -9.65
N ILE A 80 6.25 -5.66 -8.59
CA ILE A 80 7.41 -5.02 -7.97
C ILE A 80 8.65 -5.28 -8.82
N THR A 81 9.40 -4.22 -9.13
CA THR A 81 10.62 -4.31 -9.93
C THR A 81 11.85 -3.77 -9.19
N ALA A 82 13.03 -4.00 -9.76
CA ALA A 82 14.29 -3.38 -9.35
C ALA A 82 14.62 -2.11 -10.16
N GLY A 83 13.65 -1.55 -10.89
CA GLY A 83 13.84 -0.35 -11.71
C GLY A 83 13.99 0.93 -10.90
N LEU A 84 13.92 2.08 -11.57
CA LEU A 84 14.03 3.40 -10.94
C LEU A 84 12.71 4.18 -10.93
N GLU A 85 11.86 3.94 -11.93
CA GLU A 85 10.60 4.67 -12.12
C GLU A 85 9.42 3.71 -12.19
N ALA A 86 8.26 4.18 -11.72
CA ALA A 86 7.00 3.47 -11.90
C ALA A 86 6.52 3.64 -13.35
N THR A 87 6.09 2.56 -13.98
CA THR A 87 5.58 2.58 -15.35
C THR A 87 4.26 1.82 -15.44
N GLN A 88 3.32 2.37 -16.20
CA GLN A 88 2.09 1.68 -16.52
C GLN A 88 2.37 0.66 -17.62
N HIS A 89 2.07 -0.61 -17.37
CA HIS A 89 2.30 -1.67 -18.35
C HIS A 89 1.11 -1.81 -19.31
N SER A 90 -0.11 -1.89 -18.75
CA SER A 90 -1.34 -2.05 -19.52
C SER A 90 -2.55 -1.85 -18.63
N GLY A 91 -3.51 -1.00 -19.02
CA GLY A 91 -4.73 -0.77 -18.24
C GLY A 91 -4.42 -0.50 -16.76
N ASP A 92 -4.97 -1.30 -15.86
CA ASP A 92 -4.76 -1.17 -14.41
C ASP A 92 -3.49 -1.85 -13.87
N SER A 93 -2.60 -2.32 -14.74
CA SER A 93 -1.32 -2.97 -14.39
C SER A 93 -0.13 -2.01 -14.40
N TRP A 94 0.66 -2.06 -13.34
CA TRP A 94 1.82 -1.19 -13.09
C TRP A 94 3.06 -1.99 -12.71
N HIS A 95 4.22 -1.55 -13.21
CA HIS A 95 5.52 -1.95 -12.70
C HIS A 95 6.02 -0.86 -11.75
N VAL A 96 6.29 -1.21 -10.50
CA VAL A 96 6.68 -0.23 -9.48
C VAL A 96 7.98 -0.68 -8.80
N PRO A 97 9.03 0.15 -8.79
CA PRO A 97 10.25 -0.17 -8.09
C PRO A 97 10.06 -0.37 -6.60
N LYS A 98 10.66 -1.42 -6.03
CA LYS A 98 10.64 -1.66 -4.57
C LYS A 98 11.17 -0.44 -3.82
N ALA A 99 12.29 0.13 -4.27
CA ALA A 99 12.90 1.31 -3.64
C ALA A 99 11.95 2.52 -3.59
N LEU A 100 11.09 2.69 -4.59
CA LEU A 100 10.11 3.78 -4.66
C LEU A 100 8.97 3.56 -3.66
N LEU A 101 8.42 2.34 -3.58
CA LEU A 101 7.39 1.97 -2.61
C LEU A 101 7.87 2.25 -1.17
N ILE A 102 9.10 1.84 -0.88
CA ILE A 102 9.70 2.00 0.44
C ILE A 102 9.99 3.46 0.78
N SER A 103 10.62 4.20 -0.15
CA SER A 103 10.94 5.61 0.07
C SER A 103 9.67 6.41 0.40
N ASN A 104 8.56 6.12 -0.30
CA ASN A 104 7.28 6.75 -0.03
C ASN A 104 6.74 6.41 1.37
N LEU A 105 6.78 5.13 1.75
CA LEU A 105 6.38 4.68 3.09
C LEU A 105 7.19 5.38 4.19
N GLU A 106 8.51 5.45 4.04
CA GLU A 106 9.39 6.07 5.02
C GLU A 106 9.15 7.57 5.16
N ALA A 107 9.02 8.28 4.04
CA ALA A 107 8.74 9.72 4.05
C ALA A 107 7.46 10.04 4.82
N ARG A 108 6.35 9.33 4.53
CA ARG A 108 5.05 9.54 5.20
C ARG A 108 5.03 9.07 6.65
N SER A 109 5.82 8.05 6.98
CA SER A 109 6.00 7.62 8.37
C SER A 109 6.78 8.66 9.18
N HIS A 110 7.80 9.28 8.60
CA HIS A 110 8.64 10.27 9.27
C HIS A 110 7.92 11.60 9.46
N SER A 111 7.11 12.02 8.49
CA SER A 111 6.28 13.23 8.57
C SER A 111 5.09 13.11 9.53
N GLY A 112 4.75 11.90 9.98
CA GLY A 112 3.56 11.62 10.79
C GLY A 112 2.24 11.60 9.99
N GLU A 113 2.33 11.57 8.65
CA GLU A 113 1.18 11.49 7.75
C GLU A 113 0.63 10.07 7.67
N LEU A 114 1.45 9.04 7.85
CA LEU A 114 1.00 7.65 7.98
C LEU A 114 0.67 7.33 9.44
N ARG A 115 -0.57 6.93 9.69
CA ARG A 115 -1.07 6.55 11.02
C ARG A 115 -1.57 5.13 10.98
N ILE A 116 -1.25 4.36 12.02
CA ILE A 116 -1.75 3.00 12.19
C ILE A 116 -2.75 3.03 13.34
N ALA A 117 -4.00 2.67 13.06
CA ALA A 117 -5.05 2.65 14.08
C ALA A 117 -4.65 1.66 15.20
N ALA A 118 -4.80 2.08 16.47
CA ALA A 118 -4.41 1.25 17.61
C ALA A 118 -5.18 -0.08 17.67
N GLY A 119 -6.39 -0.13 17.10
CA GLY A 119 -7.22 -1.33 17.00
C GLY A 119 -7.10 -2.10 15.68
N ALA A 120 -6.18 -1.73 14.79
CA ALA A 120 -5.91 -2.55 13.60
C ALA A 120 -5.26 -3.86 14.05
N ASN A 121 -5.75 -5.00 13.52
CA ASN A 121 -5.10 -6.28 13.77
C ASN A 121 -3.64 -6.21 13.26
N ASP A 122 -2.72 -6.94 13.90
CA ASP A 122 -1.30 -6.97 13.54
C ASP A 122 -0.55 -5.61 13.59
N ALA A 123 -1.11 -4.56 14.21
CA ALA A 123 -0.47 -3.24 14.30
C ALA A 123 0.89 -3.25 15.02
N SER A 124 1.06 -4.11 16.03
CA SER A 124 2.36 -4.33 16.70
C SER A 124 3.35 -5.02 15.77
N ALA A 125 2.90 -6.07 15.06
CA ALA A 125 3.72 -6.79 14.08
C ALA A 125 4.18 -5.85 12.96
N LEU A 126 3.31 -5.00 12.42
CA LEU A 126 3.70 -4.00 11.42
C LEU A 126 4.76 -3.02 11.94
N LYS A 127 4.65 -2.56 13.19
CA LYS A 127 5.66 -1.67 13.79
C LYS A 127 7.02 -2.36 13.92
N GLU A 128 7.03 -3.63 14.30
CA GLU A 128 8.25 -4.44 14.39
C GLU A 128 8.84 -4.71 13.01
N GLU A 129 8.01 -5.14 12.05
CA GLU A 129 8.42 -5.36 10.66
C GLU A 129 8.97 -4.07 10.04
N MET A 130 8.34 -2.91 10.24
CA MET A 130 8.87 -1.63 9.76
C MET A 130 10.24 -1.27 10.39
N LYS A 131 10.47 -1.60 11.66
CA LYS A 131 11.77 -1.38 12.32
C LYS A 131 12.85 -2.32 11.76
N ASP A 132 12.52 -3.61 11.63
CA ASP A 132 13.43 -4.61 11.09
C ASP A 132 13.74 -4.35 9.62
N PHE A 133 12.75 -3.93 8.84
CA PHE A 133 12.88 -3.56 7.45
C PHE A 133 13.80 -2.35 7.26
N LYS A 134 13.66 -1.32 8.09
CA LYS A 134 14.60 -0.17 8.13
C LYS A 134 16.03 -0.60 8.43
N ARG A 135 16.22 -1.50 9.41
CA ARG A 135 17.55 -2.05 9.74
C ARG A 135 18.13 -2.77 8.52
N LYS A 136 17.37 -3.65 7.87
CA LYS A 136 17.81 -4.39 6.66
C LYS A 136 18.22 -3.45 5.52
N ILE A 137 17.48 -2.37 5.27
CA ILE A 137 17.85 -1.40 4.22
C ILE A 137 19.13 -0.66 4.58
N SER A 138 19.27 -0.23 5.84
CA SER A 138 20.49 0.45 6.28
C SER A 138 21.73 -0.44 6.18
N GLU A 139 21.58 -1.75 6.42
CA GLU A 139 22.63 -2.76 6.21
C GLU A 139 22.86 -3.04 4.72
N ALA A 140 21.80 -3.12 3.91
CA ALA A 140 21.88 -3.33 2.47
C ALA A 140 22.46 -2.13 1.71
N GLY A 141 22.38 -0.92 2.28
CA GLY A 141 23.11 0.26 1.82
C GLY A 141 24.64 0.11 1.87
N ARG A 142 25.15 -0.96 2.51
CA ARG A 142 26.57 -1.36 2.48
C ARG A 142 26.83 -2.64 1.68
N THR A 143 25.82 -3.44 1.34
CA THR A 143 25.98 -4.69 0.58
C THR A 143 24.68 -5.11 -0.11
N THR A 144 24.79 -5.37 -1.40
CA THR A 144 23.77 -5.75 -2.39
C THR A 144 22.61 -6.61 -1.86
N TYR A 145 21.39 -6.27 -2.31
CA TYR A 145 20.13 -6.96 -2.06
C TYR A 145 20.16 -8.44 -2.46
N ALA A 146 20.64 -9.31 -1.56
CA ALA A 146 20.28 -10.72 -1.54
C ALA A 146 19.20 -10.90 -0.48
N ALA A 147 17.97 -11.13 -0.94
CA ALA A 147 16.82 -11.43 -0.08
C ALA A 147 17.18 -12.58 0.88
N ARG A 148 17.35 -12.28 2.16
CA ARG A 148 17.44 -13.31 3.19
C ARG A 148 16.05 -13.89 3.40
N VAL A 149 15.93 -15.17 3.10
CA VAL A 149 14.80 -16.04 3.46
C VAL A 149 14.59 -15.97 4.98
N GLY A 150 13.35 -15.70 5.41
CA GLY A 150 12.93 -15.93 6.80
C GLY A 150 12.42 -14.73 7.60
N ALA A 151 12.28 -13.54 7.02
CA ALA A 151 11.63 -12.41 7.70
C ALA A 151 10.47 -11.90 6.84
N HIS A 152 9.26 -11.96 7.40
CA HIS A 152 8.04 -11.58 6.68
C HIS A 152 8.01 -10.06 6.46
N ASP A 153 8.04 -9.62 5.20
CA ASP A 153 7.94 -8.20 4.82
C ASP A 153 6.56 -7.89 4.20
N ASP A 154 5.62 -8.84 4.25
CA ASP A 154 4.37 -8.80 3.48
C ASP A 154 3.42 -7.69 3.94
N LEU A 155 3.35 -7.40 5.25
CA LEU A 155 2.48 -6.33 5.76
C LEU A 155 3.06 -4.96 5.39
N VAL A 156 4.38 -4.81 5.51
CA VAL A 156 5.10 -3.59 5.08
C VAL A 156 4.87 -3.34 3.59
N LEU A 157 5.03 -4.35 2.74
CA LEU A 157 4.79 -4.23 1.31
C LEU A 157 3.32 -3.94 0.99
N SER A 158 2.37 -4.57 1.67
CA SER A 158 0.94 -4.31 1.51
C SER A 158 0.59 -2.83 1.79
N VAL A 159 1.13 -2.27 2.86
CA VAL A 159 0.95 -0.84 3.19
C VAL A 159 1.68 0.05 2.18
N ALA A 160 2.91 -0.29 1.79
CA ALA A 160 3.71 0.50 0.85
C ALA A 160 3.04 0.60 -0.53
N ILE A 161 2.51 -0.52 -1.06
CA ILE A 161 1.77 -0.57 -2.32
C ILE A 161 0.50 0.28 -2.23
N THR A 162 -0.28 0.11 -1.16
CA THR A 162 -1.53 0.86 -0.95
C THR A 162 -1.26 2.36 -0.84
N LEU A 163 -0.20 2.76 -0.14
CA LEU A 163 0.19 4.16 0.00
C LEU A 163 0.71 4.75 -1.31
N TRP A 164 1.54 4.01 -2.05
CA TRP A 164 1.96 4.42 -3.39
C TRP A 164 0.74 4.63 -4.28
N MET A 165 -0.20 3.69 -4.26
CA MET A 165 -1.45 3.84 -4.97
C MET A 165 -2.12 5.13 -4.56
N ALA A 166 -2.40 5.37 -3.29
CA ALA A 166 -3.11 6.58 -2.83
C ALA A 166 -2.43 7.93 -3.16
N THR A 167 -1.12 7.96 -3.39
CA THR A 167 -0.32 9.20 -3.50
C THR A 167 0.27 9.49 -4.87
N GLN A 168 0.61 8.44 -5.62
CA GLN A 168 1.41 8.51 -6.85
C GLN A 168 0.85 7.61 -7.97
N GLY A 169 -0.13 6.75 -7.65
CA GLY A 169 -0.85 5.96 -8.64
C GLY A 169 -1.71 6.81 -9.59
N PRO A 170 -2.46 6.17 -10.51
CA PRO A 170 -3.30 6.87 -11.48
C PRO A 170 -4.22 7.89 -10.80
N THR A 171 -4.31 9.10 -11.34
CA THR A 171 -4.99 10.23 -10.67
C THR A 171 -6.36 9.84 -10.16
N PHE A 172 -6.49 9.75 -8.84
CA PHE A 172 -7.75 9.48 -8.20
C PHE A 172 -8.48 10.80 -7.99
N TYR A 173 -9.67 10.93 -8.57
CA TYR A 173 -10.63 11.89 -8.03
C TYR A 173 -10.94 11.45 -6.60
N GLN A 174 -10.31 12.12 -5.62
CA GLN A 174 -10.67 12.01 -4.23
C GLN A 174 -11.87 12.93 -4.01
N GLU A 175 -13.09 12.38 -3.97
CA GLU A 175 -14.15 13.11 -3.29
C GLU A 175 -13.80 13.15 -1.80
N PRO A 176 -13.76 14.33 -1.15
CA PRO A 176 -13.49 14.42 0.26
C PRO A 176 -14.54 13.61 1.02
N LEU A 177 -14.09 12.62 1.81
CA LEU A 177 -14.91 11.91 2.78
C LEU A 177 -15.55 12.94 3.71
N ARG A 178 -16.84 13.23 3.50
CA ARG A 178 -17.65 14.01 4.45
C ARG A 178 -17.99 13.06 5.60
N ILE A 179 -17.31 13.25 6.73
CA ILE A 179 -17.63 12.62 8.01
C ILE A 179 -18.55 13.57 8.78
#